data_AF-A0A0Q6UQV4-F1
#
_entry.id   AF-A0A0Q6UQV4-F1
#
_cell.length_a   1.000
_cell.length_b   1.000
_cell.length_c   1.000
_cell.angle_alpha   90.00
_cell.angle_beta   90.00
_cell.angle_gamma   90.00
#
_symmetry.space_group_name_H-M   'P 1'
#
loop_
_entity.id
_entity.type
_entity.pdbx_description
1 polymer ?
#
loop_
_entity_poly.entity_id
_entity_poly.type
_entity_poly.pdbx_seq_one_letter_code
_entity_poly.pdbx_strand_id
1 'polypeptide(L)' 'MAEPEPDIFDEEDEAILAADAEADADLEAGRTVPHERVAEWLKSLGTPDQLPTPYSWRK' A
#
# COMPACT_ATOMS: atom_id res chain seq x y z
N MET A 1 -1.97 0.65 39.15
CA MET A 1 -2.28 0.02 37.86
C MET A 1 -1.13 0.40 36.95
N ALA A 2 -0.34 -0.55 36.48
CA ALA A 2 0.71 -0.25 35.51
C ALA A 2 0.05 0.15 34.18
N GLU A 3 0.61 1.13 33.48
CA GLU A 3 0.17 1.50 32.14
C GLU A 3 0.43 0.33 31.18
N PRO A 4 -0.46 0.08 30.20
CA PRO A 4 -0.27 -0.98 29.22
C PRO A 4 1.02 -0.72 28.43
N GLU A 5 1.80 -1.77 28.19
CA GLU A 5 2.96 -1.68 27.30
C GLU A 5 2.50 -1.30 25.88
N PRO A 6 3.25 -0.44 25.17
CA PRO A 6 2.86 0.01 23.83
C PRO A 6 2.76 -1.17 22.86
N ASP A 7 1.71 -1.20 22.02
CA ASP A 7 1.56 -2.21 20.98
C ASP A 7 2.65 -2.02 19.91
N ILE A 8 3.08 -3.11 19.28
CA ILE A 8 4.01 -3.10 18.15
C ILE A 8 3.47 -2.32 16.93
N PHE A 9 2.18 -1.99 16.93
CA PHE A 9 1.51 -1.17 15.92
C PHE A 9 1.22 0.27 16.39
N ASP A 10 1.51 0.61 17.64
CA ASP A 10 1.30 1.95 18.21
C ASP A 10 2.52 2.88 18.00
N GLU A 11 3.57 2.41 17.33
CA GLU A 11 4.76 3.19 17.05
C GLU A 11 4.50 4.14 15.86
N GLU A 12 4.34 5.43 16.16
CA GLU A 12 4.25 6.50 15.16
C GLU A 12 5.62 6.72 14.51
N ASP A 13 5.98 5.87 13.54
CA ASP A 13 7.16 6.07 12.70
C ASP A 13 6.89 7.22 11.72
N GLU A 14 7.69 8.28 11.78
CA GLU A 14 7.62 9.43 10.88
C GLU A 14 7.64 9.01 9.40
N ALA A 15 8.33 7.92 9.06
CA ALA A 15 8.37 7.38 7.70
C ALA A 15 7.03 6.77 7.26
N ILE A 16 6.30 6.14 8.19
CA ILE A 16 4.95 5.61 7.91
C ILE A 16 3.98 6.78 7.68
N LEU A 17 4.02 7.80 8.54
CA LEU A 17 3.16 8.99 8.40
C LEU A 17 3.42 9.74 7.08
N ALA A 18 4.68 9.84 6.65
CA ALA A 18 5.03 10.43 5.37
C ALA A 18 4.50 9.59 4.18
N ALA A 19 4.56 8.27 4.27
CA ALA A 19 4.05 7.38 3.23
C ALA A 19 2.52 7.43 3.11
N ASP A 20 1.81 7.52 4.24
CA ASP A 20 0.35 7.67 4.26
C ASP A 20 -0.08 9.01 3.63
N ALA A 21 0.63 10.10 3.96
CA ALA A 21 0.37 11.41 3.35
C ALA A 21 0.60 11.43 1.82
N GLU A 22 1.61 10.69 1.33
CA GLU A 22 1.83 10.51 -0.11
C GLU A 22 0.68 9.71 -0.75
N ALA A 23 0.23 8.64 -0.11
CA ALA A 23 -0.88 7.81 -0.59
C ALA A 23 -2.19 8.60 -0.69
N ASP A 24 -2.47 9.46 0.29
CA ASP A 24 -3.63 10.36 0.26
C ASP A 24 -3.53 11.36 -0.89
N ALA A 25 -2.36 11.97 -1.11
CA ALA A 25 -2.14 12.87 -2.24
C ALA A 25 -2.27 12.16 -3.60
N ASP A 26 -1.90 10.88 -3.69
CA ASP A 26 -2.11 10.04 -4.88
C ASP A 26 -3.60 9.75 -5.11
N LEU A 27 -4.35 9.48 -4.03
CA LEU A 27 -5.79 9.26 -4.09
C LEU A 27 -6.52 10.52 -4.60
N GLU A 28 -6.20 11.69 -4.05
CA GLU A 28 -6.76 12.98 -4.48
C GLU A 28 -6.43 13.32 -5.94
N ALA A 29 -5.20 13.01 -6.36
CA ALA A 29 -4.77 13.23 -7.74
C ALA A 29 -5.27 12.16 -8.72
N GLY A 30 -6.00 11.14 -8.24
CA GLY A 30 -6.50 10.03 -9.06
C GLY A 30 -5.40 9.12 -9.60
N ARG A 31 -4.21 9.11 -8.98
CA ARG A 31 -3.07 8.24 -9.33
C ARG A 31 -3.25 6.82 -8.74
N THR A 32 -4.45 6.27 -8.88
CA THR A 32 -4.81 4.96 -8.32
C THR A 32 -4.90 3.89 -9.41
N VAL A 33 -4.86 2.62 -8.98
CA VAL A 33 -5.03 1.47 -9.86
C VAL A 33 -6.43 0.89 -9.63
N PRO A 34 -7.23 0.63 -10.68
CA PRO A 34 -8.54 0.00 -10.52
C PRO A 34 -8.45 -1.36 -9.82
N HIS A 35 -9.40 -1.64 -8.92
CA HIS A 35 -9.43 -2.89 -8.14
C HIS A 35 -9.37 -4.14 -9.02
N GLU A 36 -10.09 -4.17 -10.14
CA GLU A 36 -10.12 -5.31 -11.06
C GLU A 36 -8.73 -5.64 -11.62
N ARG A 37 -7.95 -4.61 -11.98
CA ARG A 37 -6.58 -4.76 -12.46
C ARG A 37 -5.66 -5.33 -11.38
N VAL A 38 -5.85 -4.90 -10.13
CA VAL A 38 -5.10 -5.45 -8.98
C VAL A 38 -5.47 -6.91 -8.76
N ALA A 39 -6.77 -7.25 -8.84
CA ALA A 39 -7.24 -8.62 -8.65
C ALA A 39 -6.72 -9.57 -9.74
N GLU A 40 -6.67 -9.14 -11.00
CA GLU A 40 -6.06 -9.91 -12.09
C GLU A 40 -4.58 -10.15 -11.85
N TRP A 41 -3.85 -9.11 -11.46
CA TRP A 41 -2.43 -9.21 -11.13
C TRP A 41 -2.18 -10.19 -9.97
N LEU A 42 -2.93 -10.08 -8.87
CA LEU A 42 -2.80 -10.96 -7.71
C LEU A 42 -3.04 -12.43 -8.07
N LYS A 43 -3.96 -12.72 -8.99
CA LYS A 43 -4.22 -14.09 -9.47
C LYS A 43 -3.09 -14.67 -10.31
N SER A 44 -2.28 -13.81 -10.94
CA SER A 44 -1.16 -14.24 -11.78
C SER A 44 0.11 -14.51 -10.97
N LEU A 45 0.19 -14.06 -9.72
CA LEU A 45 1.39 -14.21 -8.88
C LEU A 45 1.71 -15.69 -8.63
N GLY A 46 2.98 -16.06 -8.84
CA GLY A 46 3.44 -17.44 -8.67
C GLY A 46 3.01 -18.40 -9.79
N THR A 47 2.38 -17.89 -10.85
CA THR A 47 2.05 -18.66 -12.06
C THR A 47 3.10 -18.43 -13.15
N PRO A 48 3.23 -19.34 -14.14
CA PRO A 48 4.08 -19.10 -15.32
C PRO A 48 3.70 -17.84 -16.11
N ASP A 49 2.43 -17.42 -16.04
CA ASP A 49 1.88 -16.27 -16.75
C ASP A 49 1.80 -15.02 -15.85
N GLN A 50 2.72 -14.87 -14.89
CA GLN A 50 2.72 -13.76 -13.96
C GLN A 50 2.74 -12.41 -14.68
N LEU A 51 1.74 -11.58 -14.39
CA LEU A 51 1.60 -10.26 -14.96
C LEU A 51 2.56 -9.27 -14.27
N PRO A 52 3.05 -8.25 -14.99
CA PRO A 52 3.81 -7.18 -14.37
C PRO A 52 2.95 -6.45 -13.34
N THR A 53 3.57 -5.98 -12.27
CA THR A 53 2.85 -5.23 -11.26
C THR A 53 2.23 -3.98 -11.89
N PRO A 54 0.95 -3.70 -11.66
CA PRO A 54 0.25 -2.58 -12.27
C PRO A 54 0.66 -1.26 -11.62
N TYR A 55 1.93 -0.86 -11.73
CA TYR A 55 2.41 0.43 -11.24
C TYR A 55 2.35 1.46 -12.37
N SER A 56 1.33 2.31 -12.36
CA SER A 56 1.34 3.58 -13.08
C SER A 56 1.98 4.73 -12.27
N TRP A 57 2.15 4.57 -10.95
CA TRP A 57 2.55 5.63 -10.01
C TRP A 57 3.97 5.47 -9.45
N ARG A 58 4.58 4.28 -9.56
CA ARG A 58 5.95 4.03 -9.11
C ARG A 58 6.95 4.60 -10.14
N LYS A 59 7.27 5.89 -10.03
CA LYS A 59 8.39 6.52 -10.74
C LYS A 59 9.46 6.96 -9.75
#